data_AF-A0A7J2U110-F1
#
_entry.id   AF-A0A7J2U110-F1
#
_cell.length_a   1.000
_cell.length_b   1.000
_cell.length_c   1.000
_cell.angle_alpha   90.00
_cell.angle_beta   90.00
_cell.angle_gamma   90.00
#
_symmetry.space_group_name_H-M   'P 1'
#
loop_
_entity.id
_entity.type
_entity.pdbx_description
1 polymer ?
#
loop_
_entity_poly.entity_id
_entity_poly.type
_entity_poly.pdbx_seq_one_letter_code
_entity_poly.pdbx_strand_id
1 'polypeptide(L)'
;MPGCEVHQKITEETLEVLCNEFEDFIDLCRLIDGDNRDVLINSVCDPDIRNLADYVTEIAEYCVCDGEEVDIDKCNELMSRRREREQRLSYASSPDERRSIEEELRKIPRCKLQKTEPRQKPVKHHGGVNTTLWRYYVYTAAKNCLEADKGISGKARECMKRLARALHYAQDGPITRSIRIEGAYDVHTIKVDEFHDIFEKGITEIIRHEINNFDIFTPIREGVNMALNEKAFTVPDKKKLSSTEETSIVNAMKAMFRNAAYTFTKFIQIIRFVKRESKKIQRLYMLYRALQMTGYAAIASLILLVFVLPHTLVHVLLTVIGASLIASSNLLYIKIRPMLCLYMNIDCEGYKKSILTERTEGGKRIIVRKYQVL
;
A
#
# COMPACT_ATOMS: atom_id res chain seq x y z
N MET A 1 13.82 -5.16 17.50
CA MET A 1 12.42 -4.74 17.67
C MET A 1 12.33 -3.93 18.95
N PRO A 2 11.53 -2.83 19.03
CA PRO A 2 11.03 -2.38 20.32
C PRO A 2 10.49 -3.61 21.05
N GLY A 3 10.70 -3.69 22.35
CA GLY A 3 10.14 -4.83 23.10
C GLY A 3 8.65 -4.95 22.78
N CYS A 4 8.12 -6.17 22.62
CA CYS A 4 6.70 -6.35 22.33
C CYS A 4 5.80 -5.58 23.32
N GLU A 5 6.25 -5.48 24.58
CA GLU A 5 5.67 -4.66 25.64
C GLU A 5 5.46 -3.18 25.25
N VAL A 6 6.36 -2.58 24.44
CA VAL A 6 6.23 -1.21 23.96
C VAL A 6 5.05 -1.06 23.00
N HIS A 7 4.95 -1.94 22.00
CA HIS A 7 3.84 -1.92 21.05
C HIS A 7 2.50 -2.17 21.75
N GLN A 8 2.49 -3.11 22.69
CA GLN A 8 1.35 -3.40 23.55
C GLN A 8 0.94 -2.16 24.36
N LYS A 9 1.90 -1.52 25.03
CA LYS A 9 1.64 -0.38 25.90
C LYS A 9 1.15 0.84 25.12
N ILE A 10 1.77 1.17 24.00
CA ILE A 10 1.33 2.27 23.13
C ILE A 10 -0.10 2.01 22.63
N THR A 11 -0.39 0.76 22.24
CA THR A 11 -1.73 0.36 21.79
C THR A 11 -2.77 0.53 22.90
N GLU A 12 -2.45 0.06 24.10
CA GLU A 12 -3.29 0.17 25.29
C GLU A 12 -3.58 1.64 25.66
N GLU A 13 -2.54 2.43 25.89
CA GLU A 13 -2.63 3.84 26.29
C GLU A 13 -3.36 4.68 25.23
N THR A 14 -3.10 4.41 23.94
CA THR A 14 -3.83 5.09 22.86
C THR A 14 -5.33 4.78 22.93
N LEU A 15 -5.69 3.51 23.16
CA LEU A 15 -7.08 3.10 23.26
C LEU A 15 -7.76 3.74 24.48
N GLU A 16 -7.10 3.77 25.63
CA GLU A 16 -7.63 4.39 26.85
C GLU A 16 -7.92 5.88 26.64
N VAL A 17 -6.96 6.62 26.09
CA VAL A 17 -7.16 8.04 25.77
C VAL A 17 -8.30 8.24 24.76
N LEU A 18 -8.36 7.44 23.69
CA LEU A 18 -9.46 7.52 22.73
C LEU A 18 -10.83 7.28 23.38
N CYS A 19 -10.91 6.36 24.33
CA CYS A 19 -12.17 5.99 24.97
C CYS A 19 -12.63 6.94 26.07
N ASN A 20 -11.69 7.57 26.78
CA ASN A 20 -12.00 8.48 27.89
C ASN A 20 -12.16 9.93 27.42
N GLU A 21 -11.36 10.37 26.43
CA GLU A 21 -11.25 11.78 26.07
C GLU A 21 -11.97 12.15 24.77
N PHE A 22 -12.37 11.17 23.95
CA PHE A 22 -13.02 11.41 22.66
C PHE A 22 -14.40 10.73 22.58
N GLU A 23 -15.45 11.47 22.94
CA GLU A 23 -16.85 10.98 22.93
C GLU A 23 -17.29 10.38 21.58
N ASP A 24 -16.73 10.91 20.49
CA ASP A 24 -16.96 10.42 19.13
C ASP A 24 -16.39 9.02 18.87
N PHE A 25 -15.85 8.30 19.86
CA PHE A 25 -15.26 6.96 19.71
C PHE A 25 -15.96 5.86 20.52
N ILE A 26 -17.12 6.13 21.12
CA ILE A 26 -17.88 5.13 21.92
C ILE A 26 -18.08 3.79 21.20
N ASP A 27 -18.34 3.78 19.91
CA ASP A 27 -18.52 2.55 19.13
C ASP A 27 -17.21 1.77 18.92
N LEU A 28 -16.07 2.45 18.75
CA LEU A 28 -14.75 1.82 18.75
C LEU A 28 -14.49 1.16 20.10
N CYS A 29 -14.76 1.89 21.19
CA CYS A 29 -14.50 1.41 22.54
C CYS A 29 -15.35 0.18 22.88
N ARG A 30 -16.65 0.20 22.53
CA ARG A 30 -17.52 -0.98 22.67
C ARG A 30 -17.06 -2.16 21.80
N LEU A 31 -16.52 -1.89 20.62
CA LEU A 31 -16.05 -2.94 19.71
C LEU A 31 -14.79 -3.65 20.25
N ILE A 32 -13.93 -2.91 20.96
CA ILE A 32 -12.65 -3.39 21.49
C ILE A 32 -12.69 -3.52 23.02
N ASP A 33 -13.83 -3.91 23.59
CA ASP A 33 -13.95 -4.14 25.03
C ASP A 33 -13.73 -5.63 25.39
N GLY A 34 -13.41 -5.91 26.66
CA GLY A 34 -13.21 -7.25 27.21
C GLY A 34 -12.19 -8.09 26.41
N ASP A 35 -12.55 -9.35 26.09
CA ASP A 35 -11.70 -10.29 25.36
C ASP A 35 -11.13 -9.74 24.05
N ASN A 36 -11.85 -8.83 23.36
CA ASN A 36 -11.36 -8.23 22.12
C ASN A 36 -10.15 -7.31 22.39
N ARG A 37 -10.15 -6.58 23.51
CA ARG A 37 -9.01 -5.77 23.96
C ARG A 37 -7.78 -6.64 24.16
N ASP A 38 -7.93 -7.75 24.86
CA ASP A 38 -6.82 -8.67 25.14
C ASP A 38 -6.27 -9.30 23.86
N VAL A 39 -7.14 -9.71 22.94
CA VAL A 39 -6.68 -10.24 21.64
C VAL A 39 -5.94 -9.17 20.85
N LEU A 40 -6.46 -7.94 20.80
CA LEU A 40 -5.83 -6.83 20.09
C LEU A 40 -4.42 -6.55 20.62
N ILE A 41 -4.30 -6.35 21.93
CA ILE A 41 -3.03 -6.01 22.58
C ILE A 41 -2.04 -7.16 22.41
N ASN A 42 -2.43 -8.39 22.73
CA ASN A 42 -1.51 -9.53 22.68
C ASN A 42 -1.03 -9.89 21.26
N SER A 43 -1.85 -9.61 20.23
CA SER A 43 -1.53 -9.98 18.85
C SER A 43 -0.75 -8.90 18.09
N VAL A 44 -0.45 -7.74 18.70
CA VAL A 44 0.21 -6.62 18.01
C VAL A 44 1.59 -7.04 17.51
N CYS A 45 2.30 -7.90 18.24
CA CYS A 45 3.64 -8.36 17.88
C CYS A 45 3.66 -9.63 17.04
N ASP A 46 2.50 -10.17 16.62
CA ASP A 46 2.44 -11.34 15.74
C ASP A 46 3.37 -11.22 14.51
N PRO A 47 3.51 -10.04 13.85
CA PRO A 47 4.39 -9.91 12.69
C PRO A 47 5.88 -10.13 12.99
N ASP A 48 6.34 -9.96 14.23
CA ASP A 48 7.73 -10.19 14.64
C ASP A 48 8.03 -11.67 14.94
N ILE A 49 6.99 -12.49 15.13
CA ILE A 49 7.11 -13.91 15.43
C ILE A 49 7.37 -14.66 14.13
N ARG A 50 8.51 -15.37 14.03
CA ARG A 50 8.97 -16.04 12.79
C ARG A 50 7.91 -16.87 12.04
N ASN A 51 7.05 -17.57 12.77
CA ASN A 51 6.00 -18.43 12.19
C ASN A 51 4.71 -17.69 11.83
N LEU A 52 4.61 -16.41 12.17
CA LEU A 52 3.46 -15.54 11.93
C LEU A 52 3.82 -14.30 11.09
N ALA A 53 5.12 -14.09 10.82
CA ALA A 53 5.67 -13.01 10.03
C ALA A 53 5.16 -12.99 8.59
N ASP A 54 4.96 -11.80 8.06
CA ASP A 54 4.59 -11.61 6.66
C ASP A 54 5.80 -11.71 5.73
N TYR A 55 5.56 -12.13 4.50
CA TYR A 55 6.61 -12.31 3.50
C TYR A 55 6.39 -11.41 2.29
N VAL A 56 7.50 -11.06 1.65
CA VAL A 56 7.51 -10.32 0.40
C VAL A 56 8.26 -11.11 -0.65
N THR A 57 7.64 -11.27 -1.81
CA THR A 57 8.27 -11.77 -3.02
C THR A 57 8.59 -10.59 -3.92
N GLU A 58 9.87 -10.41 -4.22
CA GLU A 58 10.33 -9.37 -5.14
C GLU A 58 10.84 -10.00 -6.43
N ILE A 59 10.42 -9.41 -7.54
CA ILE A 59 10.96 -9.70 -8.87
C ILE A 59 11.60 -8.41 -9.37
N ALA A 60 12.90 -8.47 -9.64
CA ALA A 60 13.65 -7.37 -10.19
C ALA A 60 13.97 -7.60 -11.67
N GLU A 61 13.88 -6.55 -12.47
CA GLU A 61 14.49 -6.50 -13.81
C GLU A 61 15.86 -5.85 -13.72
N TYR A 62 16.80 -6.46 -14.44
CA TYR A 62 18.15 -5.95 -14.64
C TYR A 62 18.52 -6.18 -16.11
N CYS A 63 19.63 -5.60 -16.55
CA CYS A 63 20.09 -5.76 -17.91
C CYS A 63 21.53 -6.26 -17.92
N VAL A 64 21.86 -7.13 -18.87
CA VAL A 64 23.22 -7.61 -19.08
C VAL A 64 23.69 -7.09 -20.43
N CYS A 65 24.73 -6.25 -20.41
CA CYS A 65 25.37 -5.70 -21.60
C CYS A 65 26.79 -6.28 -21.71
N ASP A 66 27.07 -7.02 -22.78
CA ASP A 66 28.36 -7.70 -23.02
C ASP A 66 28.90 -8.52 -21.82
N GLY A 67 27.98 -9.10 -21.03
CA GLY A 67 28.30 -9.93 -19.87
C GLY A 67 28.29 -9.20 -18.53
N GLU A 68 28.19 -7.88 -18.52
CA GLU A 68 28.13 -7.07 -17.29
C GLU A 68 26.70 -6.65 -16.96
N GLU A 69 26.34 -6.73 -15.67
CA GLU A 69 25.05 -6.23 -15.18
C GLU A 69 25.06 -4.69 -15.12
N VAL A 70 24.13 -4.06 -15.82
CA VAL A 70 23.93 -2.61 -15.82
C VAL A 70 22.52 -2.26 -15.34
N ASP A 71 22.37 -1.03 -14.82
CA ASP A 71 21.06 -0.49 -14.48
C ASP A 71 20.15 -0.36 -15.72
N ILE A 72 18.84 -0.30 -15.47
CA ILE A 72 17.82 -0.30 -16.52
C ILE A 72 17.85 0.98 -17.37
N ASP A 73 18.27 2.11 -16.79
CA ASP A 73 18.25 3.41 -17.46
C ASP A 73 19.40 3.50 -18.45
N LYS A 74 20.58 3.03 -18.04
CA LYS A 74 21.74 2.83 -18.89
C LYS A 74 21.46 1.79 -19.98
N CYS A 75 20.78 0.70 -19.64
CA CYS A 75 20.37 -0.30 -20.63
C CYS A 75 19.44 0.30 -21.69
N ASN A 76 18.45 1.09 -21.28
CA ASN A 76 17.53 1.76 -22.20
C ASN A 76 18.26 2.77 -23.09
N GLU A 77 19.19 3.56 -22.53
CA GLU A 77 20.04 4.46 -23.30
C GLU A 77 20.83 3.70 -24.37
N LEU A 78 21.51 2.61 -23.97
CA LEU A 78 22.36 1.80 -24.85
C LEU A 78 21.53 1.11 -25.94
N MET A 79 20.39 0.52 -25.60
CA MET A 79 19.48 -0.10 -26.58
C MET A 79 18.89 0.93 -27.55
N SER A 80 18.52 2.11 -27.06
CA SER A 80 17.97 3.20 -27.89
C SER A 80 19.02 3.74 -28.87
N ARG A 81 20.23 4.04 -28.37
CA ARG A 81 21.37 4.46 -29.20
C ARG A 81 21.71 3.42 -30.25
N ARG A 82 21.68 2.13 -29.90
CA ARG A 82 21.92 1.05 -30.87
C ARG A 82 20.85 1.02 -31.97
N ARG A 83 19.56 1.09 -31.61
CA ARG A 83 18.46 1.13 -32.58
C ARG A 83 18.56 2.31 -33.53
N GLU A 84 18.89 3.50 -33.03
CA GLU A 84 19.09 4.68 -33.86
C GLU A 84 20.21 4.46 -34.88
N ARG A 85 21.32 3.83 -34.47
CA ARG A 85 22.45 3.53 -35.36
C ARG A 85 22.15 2.42 -36.36
N GLU A 86 21.45 1.37 -35.97
CA GLU A 86 20.96 0.33 -36.90
C GLU A 86 19.99 0.93 -37.93
N GLN A 87 19.11 1.83 -37.50
CA GLN A 87 18.20 2.55 -38.39
C GLN A 87 18.98 3.44 -39.37
N ARG A 88 19.95 4.24 -38.91
CA ARG A 88 20.82 5.03 -39.79
C ARG A 88 21.57 4.16 -40.79
N LEU A 89 22.09 3.02 -40.36
CA LEU A 89 22.78 2.07 -41.24
C LEU A 89 21.87 1.55 -42.37
N SER A 90 20.58 1.37 -42.09
CA SER A 90 19.61 0.92 -43.10
C SER A 90 19.34 1.96 -44.20
N TYR A 91 19.54 3.24 -43.91
CA TYR A 91 19.34 4.36 -44.85
C TYR A 91 20.66 4.90 -45.44
N ALA A 92 21.81 4.41 -45.00
CA ALA A 92 23.13 4.88 -45.44
C ALA A 92 23.38 4.53 -46.92
N SER A 93 23.73 5.55 -47.71
CA SER A 93 23.79 5.46 -49.17
C SER A 93 25.21 5.33 -49.73
N SER A 94 26.24 5.67 -48.93
CA SER A 94 27.64 5.52 -49.34
C SER A 94 28.38 4.42 -48.57
N PRO A 95 29.39 3.75 -49.19
CA PRO A 95 30.22 2.75 -48.50
C PRO A 95 30.97 3.31 -47.28
N ASP A 96 31.44 4.55 -47.33
CA ASP A 96 32.20 5.18 -46.25
C ASP A 96 31.30 5.54 -45.06
N GLU A 97 30.08 6.02 -45.31
CA GLU A 97 29.07 6.26 -44.28
C GLU A 97 28.67 4.96 -43.57
N ARG A 98 28.45 3.88 -44.32
CA ARG A 98 28.16 2.56 -43.74
C ARG A 98 29.28 2.09 -42.83
N ARG A 99 30.55 2.21 -43.25
CA ARG A 99 31.71 1.81 -42.46
C ARG A 99 31.82 2.60 -41.15
N SER A 100 31.57 3.91 -41.19
CA SER A 100 31.55 4.77 -40.00
C SER A 100 30.46 4.35 -39.00
N ILE A 101 29.23 4.11 -39.47
CA ILE A 101 28.11 3.69 -38.60
C ILE A 101 28.38 2.30 -38.01
N GLU A 102 28.96 1.38 -38.77
CA GLU A 102 29.35 0.05 -38.27
C GLU A 102 30.42 0.13 -37.17
N GLU A 103 31.40 1.04 -37.26
CA GLU A 103 32.37 1.29 -36.19
C GLU A 103 31.72 1.88 -34.94
N GLU A 104 30.74 2.78 -35.09
CA GLU A 104 29.97 3.29 -33.95
C GLU A 104 29.13 2.19 -33.29
N LEU A 105 28.52 1.29 -34.08
CA LEU A 105 27.76 0.15 -33.57
C LEU A 105 28.62 -0.84 -32.78
N ARG A 106 29.91 -0.99 -33.13
CA ARG A 106 30.86 -1.83 -32.38
C ARG A 106 31.19 -1.26 -31.01
N LYS A 107 31.08 0.06 -30.82
CA LYS A 107 31.32 0.75 -29.54
C LYS A 107 30.12 0.69 -28.59
N ILE A 108 28.94 0.27 -29.08
CA ILE A 108 27.74 0.13 -28.27
C ILE A 108 27.63 -1.36 -27.86
N PRO A 109 27.63 -1.69 -26.57
CA PRO A 109 27.51 -3.07 -26.11
C PRO A 109 26.16 -3.71 -26.48
N ARG A 110 26.10 -5.03 -26.55
CA ARG A 110 24.86 -5.77 -26.78
C ARG A 110 24.18 -6.06 -25.45
N CYS A 111 23.03 -5.44 -25.25
CA CYS A 111 22.27 -5.51 -24.02
C CYS A 111 21.09 -6.49 -24.13
N LYS A 112 20.81 -7.24 -23.06
CA LYS A 112 19.62 -8.08 -22.89
C LYS A 112 18.98 -7.82 -21.54
N LEU A 113 17.67 -7.59 -21.55
CA LEU A 113 16.86 -7.52 -20.32
C LEU A 113 16.74 -8.92 -19.70
N GLN A 114 16.94 -8.98 -18.39
CA GLN A 114 16.78 -10.17 -17.56
C GLN A 114 15.87 -9.90 -16.37
N LYS A 115 15.35 -10.98 -15.78
CA LYS A 115 14.52 -10.94 -14.57
C LYS A 115 15.16 -11.84 -13.53
N THR A 116 15.19 -11.39 -12.28
CA THR A 116 15.57 -12.26 -11.17
C THR A 116 14.50 -13.31 -10.95
N GLU A 117 14.91 -14.49 -10.50
CA GLU A 117 13.96 -15.44 -9.94
C GLU A 117 13.23 -14.82 -8.73
N PRO A 118 11.94 -15.17 -8.52
CA PRO A 118 11.20 -14.68 -7.37
C PRO A 118 11.89 -15.12 -6.07
N ARG A 119 12.39 -14.15 -5.30
CA ARG A 119 12.96 -14.41 -3.97
C ARG A 119 11.98 -14.00 -2.90
N GLN A 120 11.64 -14.93 -2.03
CA GLN A 120 10.82 -14.69 -0.85
C GLN A 120 11.73 -14.32 0.32
N LYS A 121 11.38 -13.26 1.03
CA LYS A 121 12.04 -12.83 2.27
C LYS A 121 11.01 -12.30 3.26
N PRO A 122 11.27 -12.33 4.57
CA PRO A 122 10.41 -11.66 5.54
C PRO A 122 10.23 -10.18 5.17
N VAL A 123 9.03 -9.66 5.41
CA VAL A 123 8.76 -8.23 5.26
C VAL A 123 9.67 -7.47 6.23
N LYS A 124 10.11 -6.28 5.79
CA LYS A 124 10.80 -5.35 6.69
C LYS A 124 9.75 -4.43 7.32
N HIS A 125 9.85 -4.23 8.63
CA HIS A 125 8.86 -3.50 9.43
C HIS A 125 9.28 -2.04 9.68
N HIS A 126 10.58 -1.74 9.68
CA HIS A 126 11.15 -0.41 10.01
C HIS A 126 11.72 0.33 8.77
N GLY A 127 11.91 1.65 8.89
CA GLY A 127 12.36 2.53 7.80
C GLY A 127 11.22 3.21 7.04
N GLY A 128 10.09 3.46 7.71
CA GLY A 128 8.87 4.05 7.17
C GLY A 128 7.68 3.09 7.24
N VAL A 129 6.46 3.63 7.37
CA VAL A 129 5.24 2.80 7.43
C VAL A 129 5.11 2.00 6.14
N ASN A 130 4.97 0.67 6.28
CA ASN A 130 4.56 -0.17 5.18
C ASN A 130 3.07 0.07 4.87
N THR A 131 2.79 1.14 4.10
CA THR A 131 1.43 1.60 3.82
C THR A 131 0.58 0.56 3.09
N THR A 132 1.21 -0.34 2.33
CA THR A 132 0.55 -1.45 1.66
C THR A 132 -0.03 -2.45 2.65
N LEU A 133 0.78 -2.94 3.59
CA LEU A 133 0.31 -3.89 4.61
C LEU A 133 -0.60 -3.21 5.62
N TRP A 134 -0.27 -1.99 6.06
CA TRP A 134 -1.16 -1.19 6.90
C TRP A 134 -2.56 -1.08 6.28
N ARG A 135 -2.66 -0.67 5.00
CA ARG A 135 -3.95 -0.56 4.30
C ARG A 135 -4.66 -1.91 4.22
N TYR A 136 -3.93 -2.97 3.88
CA TYR A 136 -4.50 -4.32 3.81
C TYR A 136 -5.10 -4.74 5.16
N TYR A 137 -4.37 -4.54 6.24
CA TYR A 137 -4.77 -4.97 7.58
C TYR A 137 -5.91 -4.13 8.15
N VAL A 138 -5.86 -2.79 8.01
CA VAL A 138 -7.00 -1.92 8.40
C VAL A 138 -8.26 -2.33 7.65
N TYR A 139 -8.14 -2.58 6.34
CA TYR A 139 -9.27 -2.95 5.51
C TYR A 139 -9.85 -4.33 5.87
N THR A 140 -8.99 -5.33 6.03
CA THR A 140 -9.42 -6.70 6.34
C THR A 140 -9.92 -6.83 7.78
N ALA A 141 -9.36 -6.06 8.73
CA ALA A 141 -9.92 -5.89 10.06
C ALA A 141 -11.36 -5.36 9.98
N ALA A 142 -11.57 -4.22 9.32
CA ALA A 142 -12.91 -3.64 9.16
C ALA A 142 -13.89 -4.63 8.51
N LYS A 143 -13.43 -5.40 7.50
CA LYS A 143 -14.23 -6.46 6.89
C LYS A 143 -14.65 -7.52 7.90
N ASN A 144 -13.70 -8.07 8.65
CA ASN A 144 -13.97 -9.13 9.61
C ASN A 144 -14.88 -8.64 10.74
N CYS A 145 -14.74 -7.39 11.21
CA CYS A 145 -15.67 -6.83 12.18
C CYS A 145 -17.09 -6.66 11.60
N LEU A 146 -17.23 -6.20 10.36
CA LEU A 146 -18.52 -6.14 9.69
C LEU A 146 -19.15 -7.52 9.43
N GLU A 147 -18.33 -8.57 9.27
CA GLU A 147 -18.77 -9.96 9.20
C GLU A 147 -19.16 -10.53 10.58
N ALA A 148 -18.43 -10.15 11.63
CA ALA A 148 -18.74 -10.51 13.01
C ALA A 148 -20.09 -9.91 13.46
N ASP A 149 -20.37 -8.65 13.10
CA ASP A 149 -21.65 -8.00 13.33
C ASP A 149 -22.83 -8.73 12.66
N LYS A 150 -22.56 -9.52 11.61
CA LYS A 150 -23.54 -10.38 10.92
C LYS A 150 -23.66 -11.78 11.55
N GLY A 151 -23.00 -12.02 12.68
CA GLY A 151 -23.03 -13.30 13.40
C GLY A 151 -22.10 -14.38 12.85
N ILE A 152 -21.11 -14.04 12.01
CA ILE A 152 -20.17 -15.04 11.49
C ILE A 152 -19.13 -15.37 12.57
N SER A 153 -19.16 -16.63 13.05
CA SER A 153 -18.28 -17.10 14.13
C SER A 153 -16.80 -16.94 13.80
N GLY A 154 -15.99 -16.65 14.82
CA GLY A 154 -14.53 -16.46 14.73
C GLY A 154 -14.08 -15.13 14.11
N LYS A 155 -14.98 -14.36 13.50
CA LYS A 155 -14.60 -13.12 12.80
C LYS A 155 -14.26 -11.94 13.72
N ALA A 156 -14.83 -11.88 14.92
CA ALA A 156 -14.48 -10.87 15.91
C ALA A 156 -13.01 -10.97 16.31
N ARG A 157 -12.56 -12.19 16.65
CA ARG A 157 -11.16 -12.47 16.99
C ARG A 157 -10.21 -12.15 15.84
N GLU A 158 -10.56 -12.57 14.62
CA GLU A 158 -9.75 -12.28 13.43
C GLU A 158 -9.73 -10.78 13.10
N CYS A 159 -10.80 -10.03 13.37
CA CYS A 159 -10.81 -8.58 13.25
C CYS A 159 -9.74 -7.95 14.16
N MET A 160 -9.71 -8.32 15.44
CA MET A 160 -8.75 -7.80 16.40
C MET A 160 -7.31 -8.15 16.01
N LYS A 161 -7.04 -9.40 15.59
CA LYS A 161 -5.72 -9.81 15.10
C LYS A 161 -5.26 -9.00 13.88
N ARG A 162 -6.14 -8.78 12.90
CA ARG A 162 -5.81 -7.96 11.72
C ARG A 162 -5.59 -6.49 12.10
N LEU A 163 -6.38 -5.96 13.04
CA LEU A 163 -6.17 -4.59 13.54
C LEU A 163 -4.84 -4.46 14.28
N ALA A 164 -4.47 -5.45 15.09
CA ALA A 164 -3.20 -5.52 15.81
C ALA A 164 -2.02 -5.44 14.84
N ARG A 165 -2.05 -6.21 13.75
CA ARG A 165 -1.03 -6.15 12.69
C ARG A 165 -0.96 -4.78 12.01
N ALA A 166 -2.09 -4.11 11.78
CA ALA A 166 -2.10 -2.75 11.25
C ALA A 166 -1.41 -1.76 12.20
N LEU A 167 -1.68 -1.86 13.50
CA LEU A 167 -1.08 -1.01 14.53
C LEU A 167 0.43 -1.20 14.59
N HIS A 168 0.91 -2.43 14.52
CA HIS A 168 2.33 -2.74 14.47
C HIS A 168 3.03 -2.05 13.29
N TYR A 169 2.54 -2.23 12.05
CA TYR A 169 3.13 -1.54 10.90
C TYR A 169 3.05 0.00 10.98
N ALA A 170 2.06 0.54 11.68
CA ALA A 170 1.93 1.98 11.89
C ALA A 170 2.93 2.51 12.95
N GLN A 171 3.13 1.75 14.02
CA GLN A 171 4.03 2.04 15.13
C GLN A 171 5.50 1.85 14.73
N ASP A 172 5.82 0.94 13.82
CA ASP A 172 7.20 0.74 13.37
C ASP A 172 7.68 1.78 12.35
N GLY A 173 6.74 2.47 11.69
CA GLY A 173 7.10 3.42 10.64
C GLY A 173 8.04 4.56 11.06
N PRO A 174 7.85 5.19 12.23
CA PRO A 174 8.74 6.23 12.74
C PRO A 174 10.13 5.76 13.16
N ILE A 175 10.39 4.45 13.25
CA ILE A 175 11.67 3.89 13.68
C ILE A 175 12.63 3.90 12.48
N THR A 176 13.65 4.76 12.54
CA THR A 176 14.66 4.92 11.48
C THR A 176 15.77 3.87 11.60
N ARG A 177 16.32 3.46 10.44
CA ARG A 177 17.55 2.64 10.33
C ARG A 177 18.76 3.47 9.91
N SER A 178 18.61 4.78 9.84
CA SER A 178 19.67 5.71 9.45
C SER A 178 19.75 6.88 10.41
N ILE A 179 20.97 7.19 10.83
CA ILE A 179 21.29 8.38 11.60
C ILE A 179 21.99 9.36 10.66
N ARG A 180 21.50 10.59 10.60
CA ARG A 180 22.22 11.73 10.02
C ARG A 180 23.05 12.36 11.14
N ILE A 181 24.35 12.46 10.93
CA ILE A 181 25.28 13.19 11.79
C ILE A 181 25.66 14.46 11.03
N GLU A 182 25.26 15.61 11.55
CA GLU A 182 25.69 16.90 11.01
C GLU A 182 27.09 17.23 11.55
N GLY A 183 28.08 17.23 10.67
CA GLY A 183 29.41 17.74 10.95
C GLY A 183 29.49 19.23 10.61
N ALA A 184 30.56 19.89 11.05
CA ALA A 184 30.78 21.33 10.81
C ALA A 184 30.83 21.75 9.32
N TYR A 185 30.95 20.79 8.39
CA TYR A 185 31.11 21.03 6.95
C TYR A 185 30.24 20.15 6.03
N ASP A 186 29.62 19.09 6.55
CA ASP A 186 28.79 18.18 5.75
C ASP A 186 27.84 17.35 6.62
N VAL A 187 26.84 16.74 5.99
CA VAL A 187 25.84 15.85 6.59
C VAL A 187 26.16 14.40 6.21
N HIS A 188 26.54 13.58 7.20
CA HIS A 188 26.81 12.16 6.98
C HIS A 188 25.60 11.30 7.36
N THR A 189 25.05 10.55 6.40
CA THR A 189 23.99 9.56 6.69
C THR A 189 24.61 8.18 6.87
N ILE A 190 24.54 7.63 8.08
CA ILE A 190 25.01 6.28 8.37
C ILE A 190 23.80 5.34 8.43
N LYS A 191 23.76 4.35 7.54
CA LYS A 191 22.77 3.27 7.55
C LYS A 191 23.38 2.09 8.30
N VAL A 192 22.91 1.79 9.51
CA VAL A 192 23.44 0.65 10.30
C VAL A 192 22.28 -0.03 11.01
N ASP A 193 22.16 -1.35 10.81
CA ASP A 193 21.21 -2.17 11.55
C ASP A 193 21.57 -2.25 13.06
N GLU A 194 22.82 -1.97 13.47
CA GLU A 194 23.22 -1.89 14.90
C GLU A 194 22.68 -0.66 15.63
N PHE A 195 22.54 0.49 14.95
CA PHE A 195 21.97 1.69 15.56
C PHE A 195 20.47 1.55 15.82
N HIS A 196 19.81 0.69 15.06
CA HIS A 196 18.41 0.33 15.24
C HIS A 196 18.19 -0.38 16.58
N ASP A 197 19.03 -1.36 16.93
CA ASP A 197 18.90 -2.08 18.20
C ASP A 197 19.14 -1.17 19.41
N ILE A 198 20.01 -0.16 19.27
CA ILE A 198 20.23 0.87 20.28
C ILE A 198 19.00 1.78 20.41
N PHE A 199 18.42 2.21 19.29
CA PHE A 199 17.24 3.09 19.28
C PHE A 199 16.02 2.41 19.89
N GLU A 200 15.82 1.13 19.61
CA GLU A 200 14.73 0.33 20.16
C GLU A 200 14.88 0.06 21.65
N LYS A 201 16.11 -0.22 22.11
CA LYS A 201 16.42 -0.33 23.55
C LYS A 201 16.17 1.01 24.26
N GLY A 202 16.62 2.12 23.67
CA GLY A 202 16.38 3.46 24.20
C GLY A 202 14.89 3.84 24.26
N ILE A 203 14.09 3.52 23.22
CA ILE A 203 12.62 3.68 23.26
C ILE A 203 12.03 2.85 24.40
N THR A 204 12.46 1.60 24.54
CA THR A 204 11.95 0.68 25.57
C THR A 204 12.26 1.20 26.98
N GLU A 205 13.47 1.71 27.21
CA GLU A 205 13.89 2.28 28.49
C GLU A 205 13.14 3.59 28.81
N ILE A 206 13.01 4.51 27.84
CA ILE A 206 12.28 5.77 28.01
C ILE A 206 10.79 5.49 28.29
N ILE A 207 10.17 4.55 27.58
CA ILE A 207 8.75 4.20 27.84
C ILE A 207 8.58 3.62 29.23
N ARG A 208 9.47 2.73 29.68
CA ARG A 208 9.40 2.15 31.03
C ARG A 208 9.52 3.18 32.15
N HIS A 209 10.26 4.27 31.92
CA HIS A 209 10.54 5.28 32.95
C HIS A 209 9.70 6.55 32.85
N GLU A 210 9.26 6.95 31.65
CA GLU A 210 8.72 8.28 31.39
C GLU A 210 7.32 8.29 30.76
N ILE A 211 6.74 7.17 30.34
CA ILE A 211 5.43 7.18 29.65
C ILE A 211 4.32 7.85 30.49
N ASN A 212 4.37 7.68 31.81
CA ASN A 212 3.42 8.28 32.75
C ASN A 212 3.61 9.81 32.92
N ASN A 213 4.77 10.34 32.52
CA ASN A 213 5.13 11.75 32.59
C ASN A 213 5.19 12.40 31.21
N PHE A 214 4.89 11.64 30.16
CA PHE A 214 4.94 12.07 28.79
C PHE A 214 3.58 12.55 28.31
N ASP A 215 3.54 13.69 27.62
CA ASP A 215 2.30 14.13 26.95
C ASP A 215 2.01 13.23 25.74
N ILE A 216 1.24 12.17 25.98
CA ILE A 216 0.70 11.27 24.96
C ILE A 216 -0.59 11.82 24.33
N PHE A 217 -1.26 12.75 25.00
CA PHE A 217 -2.56 13.24 24.57
C PHE A 217 -2.47 14.09 23.30
N THR A 218 -1.52 15.02 23.26
CA THR A 218 -1.28 15.86 22.08
C THR A 218 -1.03 15.03 20.81
N PRO A 219 -0.06 14.09 20.76
CA PRO A 219 0.15 13.28 19.56
C PRO A 219 -1.04 12.40 19.19
N ILE A 220 -1.80 11.87 20.16
CA ILE A 220 -3.02 11.11 19.89
C ILE A 220 -4.06 12.00 19.21
N ARG A 221 -4.30 13.21 19.74
CA ARG A 221 -5.22 14.20 19.16
C ARG A 221 -4.81 14.59 17.74
N GLU A 222 -3.52 14.79 17.48
CA GLU A 222 -3.01 15.03 16.12
C GLU A 222 -3.35 13.86 15.17
N GLY A 223 -3.15 12.62 15.61
CA GLY A 223 -3.45 11.42 14.84
C GLY A 223 -4.93 11.30 14.49
N VAL A 224 -5.80 11.55 15.48
CA VAL A 224 -7.26 11.62 15.29
C VAL A 224 -7.62 12.69 14.26
N ASN A 225 -7.15 13.93 14.45
CA ASN A 225 -7.47 15.04 13.57
C ASN A 225 -6.98 14.80 12.14
N MET A 226 -5.78 14.24 11.98
CA MET A 226 -5.24 13.86 10.68
C MET A 226 -6.15 12.85 9.97
N ALA A 227 -6.61 11.82 10.68
CA ALA A 227 -7.49 10.81 10.11
C ALA A 227 -8.89 11.35 9.79
N LEU A 228 -9.46 12.20 10.66
CA LEU A 228 -10.76 12.84 10.49
C LEU A 228 -10.84 13.78 9.28
N ASN A 229 -9.74 14.47 8.96
CA ASN A 229 -9.64 15.37 7.81
C ASN A 229 -9.48 14.64 6.45
N GLU A 230 -9.39 13.31 6.47
CA GLU A 230 -9.21 12.50 5.28
C GLU A 230 -10.39 11.53 5.06
N LYS A 231 -10.66 11.17 3.80
CA LYS A 231 -11.73 10.20 3.50
C LYS A 231 -11.40 8.82 4.10
N ALA A 232 -12.44 8.03 4.39
CA ALA A 232 -12.31 6.73 5.05
C ALA A 232 -11.39 5.73 4.30
N PHE A 233 -11.37 5.77 2.97
CA PHE A 233 -10.57 4.85 2.14
C PHE A 233 -9.26 5.44 1.61
N THR A 234 -8.87 6.63 2.08
CA THR A 234 -7.60 7.24 1.68
C THR A 234 -6.44 6.49 2.31
N VAL A 235 -5.45 6.14 1.48
CA VAL A 235 -4.14 5.69 1.98
C VAL A 235 -3.35 6.94 2.31
N PRO A 236 -2.80 7.07 3.52
CA PRO A 236 -1.96 8.20 3.86
C PRO A 236 -0.77 8.26 2.90
N ASP A 237 -0.39 9.48 2.54
CA ASP A 237 0.88 9.71 1.85
C ASP A 237 2.01 9.14 2.72
N LYS A 238 2.94 8.38 2.11
CA LYS A 238 4.09 7.78 2.82
C LYS A 238 4.77 8.86 3.67
N LYS A 239 4.95 10.07 3.13
CA LYS A 239 5.56 11.22 3.84
C LYS A 239 4.84 11.65 5.12
N LYS A 240 3.50 11.52 5.18
CA LYS A 240 2.72 11.94 6.36
C LYS A 240 2.88 11.00 7.55
N LEU A 241 3.07 9.70 7.28
CA LEU A 241 3.26 8.68 8.33
C LEU A 241 4.73 8.34 8.60
N SER A 242 5.60 8.61 7.63
CA SER A 242 7.02 8.32 7.69
C SER A 242 7.86 9.60 7.70
N SER A 243 7.53 10.61 8.52
CA SER A 243 8.46 11.73 8.71
C SER A 243 9.77 11.19 9.30
N THR A 244 10.66 10.73 8.41
CA THR A 244 12.01 10.19 8.63
C THR A 244 13.03 11.31 8.78
N GLU A 245 12.56 12.55 8.89
CA GLU A 245 13.39 13.69 9.24
C GLU A 245 13.66 13.62 10.74
N GLU A 246 14.86 13.12 11.06
CA GLU A 246 15.58 13.40 12.32
C GLU A 246 14.74 13.31 13.59
N THR A 247 14.17 12.13 13.86
CA THR A 247 13.44 11.91 15.10
C THR A 247 14.39 11.52 16.22
N SER A 248 14.50 12.36 17.24
CA SER A 248 14.92 11.92 18.58
C SER A 248 13.99 10.79 19.07
N ILE A 249 14.44 9.97 20.02
CA ILE A 249 13.64 8.86 20.58
C ILE A 249 12.24 9.35 21.03
N VAL A 250 12.20 10.52 21.66
CA VAL A 250 10.96 11.20 22.09
C VAL A 250 10.02 11.50 20.92
N ASN A 251 10.53 12.03 19.81
CA ASN A 251 9.70 12.35 18.64
C ASN A 251 9.24 11.08 17.91
N ALA A 252 10.07 10.04 17.87
CA ALA A 252 9.67 8.73 17.35
C ALA A 252 8.49 8.17 18.18
N MET A 253 8.58 8.23 19.51
CA MET A 253 7.50 7.80 20.40
C MET A 253 6.21 8.60 20.19
N LYS A 254 6.26 9.94 20.08
CA LYS A 254 5.08 10.76 19.72
C LYS A 254 4.46 10.30 18.41
N ALA A 255 5.29 10.02 17.41
CA ALA A 255 4.82 9.55 16.12
C ALA A 255 4.20 8.14 16.20
N MET A 256 4.68 7.25 17.08
CA MET A 256 4.06 5.94 17.33
C MET A 256 2.63 6.09 17.89
N PHE A 257 2.44 6.92 18.92
CA PHE A 257 1.12 7.26 19.47
C PHE A 257 0.20 7.89 18.42
N ARG A 258 0.70 8.89 17.70
CA ARG A 258 -0.03 9.55 16.61
C ARG A 258 -0.46 8.56 15.54
N ASN A 259 0.43 7.68 15.09
CA ASN A 259 0.15 6.69 14.05
C ASN A 259 -0.81 5.58 14.53
N ALA A 260 -0.75 5.20 15.82
CA ALA A 260 -1.70 4.29 16.43
C ALA A 260 -3.12 4.91 16.46
N ALA A 261 -3.24 6.16 16.94
CA ALA A 261 -4.50 6.89 16.99
C ALA A 261 -5.11 7.11 15.60
N TYR A 262 -4.26 7.45 14.62
CA TYR A 262 -4.64 7.53 13.21
C TYR A 262 -5.20 6.19 12.71
N THR A 263 -4.55 5.07 13.05
CA THR A 263 -4.96 3.72 12.61
C THR A 263 -6.32 3.32 13.19
N PHE A 264 -6.53 3.52 14.50
CA PHE A 264 -7.82 3.28 15.15
C PHE A 264 -8.94 4.12 14.51
N THR A 265 -8.66 5.41 14.27
CA THR A 265 -9.62 6.33 13.66
C THR A 265 -9.98 5.91 12.24
N LYS A 266 -9.00 5.53 11.41
CA LYS A 266 -9.27 5.03 10.05
C LYS A 266 -10.08 3.74 10.05
N PHE A 267 -9.72 2.82 10.94
CA PHE A 267 -10.45 1.57 11.09
C PHE A 267 -11.94 1.81 11.41
N ILE A 268 -12.25 2.63 12.42
CA ILE A 268 -13.64 2.90 12.77
C ILE A 268 -14.37 3.74 11.72
N GLN A 269 -13.69 4.69 11.06
CA GLN A 269 -14.26 5.45 9.96
C GLN A 269 -14.74 4.55 8.81
N ILE A 270 -13.98 3.51 8.46
CA ILE A 270 -14.37 2.55 7.42
C ILE A 270 -15.63 1.79 7.82
N ILE A 271 -15.67 1.26 9.06
CA ILE A 271 -16.85 0.54 9.58
C ILE A 271 -18.08 1.46 9.55
N ARG A 272 -17.95 2.67 10.11
CA ARG A 272 -19.01 3.68 10.15
C ARG A 272 -19.48 4.07 8.76
N PHE A 273 -18.56 4.23 7.80
CA PHE A 273 -18.88 4.55 6.42
C PHE A 273 -19.76 3.45 5.82
N VAL A 274 -19.35 2.18 5.93
CA VAL A 274 -20.10 1.06 5.35
C VAL A 274 -21.48 0.93 5.97
N LYS A 275 -21.58 1.09 7.30
CA LYS A 275 -22.87 1.05 8.01
C LYS A 275 -23.81 2.18 7.54
N ARG A 276 -23.32 3.42 7.49
CA ARG A 276 -24.11 4.61 7.10
C ARG A 276 -24.48 4.63 5.62
N GLU A 277 -23.54 4.28 4.75
CA GLU A 277 -23.69 4.42 3.29
C GLU A 277 -24.19 3.14 2.59
N SER A 278 -24.62 2.11 3.35
CA SER A 278 -25.08 0.81 2.82
C SER A 278 -26.06 0.93 1.64
N LYS A 279 -27.11 1.76 1.77
CA LYS A 279 -28.08 2.03 0.69
C LYS A 279 -27.44 2.67 -0.54
N LYS A 280 -26.49 3.58 -0.34
CA LYS A 280 -25.77 4.24 -1.44
C LYS A 280 -24.83 3.25 -2.14
N ILE A 281 -24.12 2.41 -1.38
CA ILE A 281 -23.28 1.34 -1.93
C ILE A 281 -24.12 0.42 -2.83
N GLN A 282 -25.31 0.01 -2.37
CA GLN A 282 -26.22 -0.81 -3.16
C GLN A 282 -26.70 -0.09 -4.44
N ARG A 283 -27.05 1.21 -4.36
CA ARG A 283 -27.41 2.00 -5.54
C ARG A 283 -26.27 2.12 -6.55
N LEU A 284 -25.05 2.37 -6.07
CA LEU A 284 -23.86 2.45 -6.93
C LEU A 284 -23.56 1.09 -7.58
N TYR A 285 -23.77 -0.01 -6.86
CA TYR A 285 -23.67 -1.36 -7.43
C TYR A 285 -24.70 -1.60 -8.55
N MET A 286 -25.97 -1.24 -8.31
CA MET A 286 -27.02 -1.35 -9.33
C MET A 286 -26.71 -0.48 -10.55
N LEU A 287 -26.23 0.75 -10.34
CA LEU A 287 -25.82 1.64 -11.43
C LEU A 287 -24.65 1.07 -12.23
N TYR A 288 -23.61 0.55 -11.56
CA TYR A 288 -22.49 -0.14 -12.19
C TYR A 288 -22.99 -1.26 -13.12
N ARG A 289 -23.87 -2.14 -12.60
CA ARG A 289 -24.45 -3.26 -13.36
C ARG A 289 -25.32 -2.77 -14.52
N ALA A 290 -26.14 -1.75 -14.30
CA ALA A 290 -27.00 -1.19 -15.35
C ALA A 290 -26.15 -0.62 -16.51
N LEU A 291 -25.16 0.23 -16.21
CA LEU A 291 -24.25 0.77 -17.23
C LEU A 291 -23.51 -0.33 -18.00
N GLN A 292 -23.05 -1.36 -17.29
CA GLN A 292 -22.35 -2.49 -17.90
C GLN A 292 -23.29 -3.27 -18.84
N MET A 293 -24.48 -3.63 -18.36
CA MET A 293 -25.47 -4.39 -19.14
C MET A 293 -26.00 -3.60 -20.33
N THR A 294 -26.31 -2.32 -20.17
CA THR A 294 -26.73 -1.43 -21.27
C THR A 294 -25.61 -1.28 -22.30
N GLY A 295 -24.35 -1.15 -21.85
CA GLY A 295 -23.20 -1.10 -22.74
C GLY A 295 -23.03 -2.37 -23.57
N TYR A 296 -23.12 -3.55 -22.93
CA TYR A 296 -23.10 -4.82 -23.64
C TYR A 296 -24.30 -5.00 -24.57
N ALA A 297 -25.50 -4.59 -24.17
CA ALA A 297 -26.69 -4.65 -25.01
C ALA A 297 -26.56 -3.76 -26.26
N ALA A 298 -25.98 -2.56 -26.13
CA ALA A 298 -25.71 -1.66 -27.26
C ALA A 298 -24.67 -2.23 -28.25
N ILE A 299 -23.69 -2.99 -27.75
CA ILE A 299 -22.74 -3.68 -28.63
C ILE A 299 -23.38 -4.93 -29.25
N ALA A 300 -24.16 -5.69 -28.48
CA ALA A 300 -24.82 -6.90 -28.97
C ALA A 300 -25.90 -6.60 -30.02
N SER A 301 -26.60 -5.46 -29.90
CA SER A 301 -27.58 -5.03 -30.89
C SER A 301 -26.94 -4.76 -32.27
N LEU A 302 -25.64 -4.44 -32.33
CA LEU A 302 -24.89 -4.37 -33.60
C LEU A 302 -24.92 -5.71 -34.33
N ILE A 303 -24.70 -6.82 -33.61
CA ILE A 303 -24.66 -8.16 -34.20
C ILE A 303 -26.02 -8.48 -34.85
N LEU A 304 -27.12 -8.03 -34.25
CA LEU A 304 -28.47 -8.18 -34.78
C LEU A 304 -28.77 -7.21 -35.93
N LEU A 305 -28.30 -5.95 -35.87
CA LEU A 305 -28.54 -4.90 -36.87
C LEU A 305 -27.71 -5.05 -38.15
N VAL A 306 -26.52 -5.68 -38.08
CA VAL A 306 -25.68 -5.98 -39.26
C VAL A 306 -26.43 -6.81 -40.31
N PHE A 307 -27.42 -7.63 -39.89
CA PHE A 307 -28.22 -8.44 -40.81
C PHE A 307 -29.38 -7.68 -41.48
N VAL A 308 -29.71 -6.46 -41.05
CA VAL A 308 -30.98 -5.80 -41.42
C VAL A 308 -30.79 -4.53 -42.25
N LEU A 309 -29.75 -3.70 -42.03
CA LEU A 309 -29.56 -2.43 -42.76
C LEU A 309 -28.08 -2.02 -42.90
N PRO A 310 -27.62 -1.49 -44.06
CA PRO A 310 -26.26 -1.01 -44.25
C PRO A 310 -26.10 0.43 -43.75
N HIS A 311 -26.24 0.65 -42.43
CA HIS A 311 -26.02 1.98 -41.82
C HIS A 311 -24.76 2.00 -40.97
N THR A 312 -23.60 2.17 -41.61
CA THR A 312 -22.28 2.27 -40.96
C THR A 312 -22.25 3.29 -39.81
N LEU A 313 -22.97 4.41 -39.95
CA LEU A 313 -23.00 5.47 -38.94
C LEU A 313 -23.75 5.09 -37.65
N VAL A 314 -24.83 4.32 -37.76
CA VAL A 314 -25.58 3.78 -36.59
C VAL A 314 -24.73 2.73 -35.86
N HIS A 315 -23.97 1.92 -36.61
CA HIS A 315 -23.08 0.92 -36.02
C HIS A 315 -21.91 1.55 -35.26
N VAL A 316 -21.29 2.57 -35.85
CA VAL A 316 -20.23 3.34 -35.17
C VAL A 316 -20.77 3.99 -33.91
N LEU A 317 -21.96 4.60 -33.97
CA LEU A 317 -22.57 5.28 -32.83
C LEU A 317 -22.89 4.32 -31.68
N LEU A 318 -23.55 3.18 -31.94
CA LEU A 318 -23.85 2.18 -30.93
C LEU A 318 -22.59 1.55 -30.32
N THR A 319 -21.54 1.35 -31.13
CA THR A 319 -20.24 0.88 -30.63
C THR A 319 -19.61 1.90 -29.68
N VAL A 320 -19.57 3.18 -30.07
CA VAL A 320 -19.00 4.25 -29.25
C VAL A 320 -19.79 4.43 -27.95
N ILE A 321 -21.12 4.44 -28.01
CA ILE A 321 -21.98 4.52 -26.82
C ILE A 321 -21.77 3.30 -25.92
N GLY A 322 -21.82 2.10 -26.47
CA GLY A 322 -21.65 0.85 -25.72
C GLY A 322 -20.28 0.77 -25.03
N ALA A 323 -19.21 1.06 -25.76
CA ALA A 323 -17.85 1.11 -25.21
C ALA A 323 -17.70 2.18 -24.14
N SER A 324 -18.28 3.37 -24.34
CA SER A 324 -18.25 4.47 -23.35
C SER A 324 -18.99 4.12 -22.05
N LEU A 325 -20.13 3.42 -22.15
CA LEU A 325 -20.88 2.93 -20.99
C LEU A 325 -20.09 1.86 -20.21
N ILE A 326 -19.45 0.92 -20.91
CA ILE A 326 -18.59 -0.10 -20.29
C ILE A 326 -17.38 0.56 -19.61
N ALA A 327 -16.71 1.51 -20.29
CA ALA A 327 -15.58 2.23 -19.73
C ALA A 327 -15.98 3.03 -18.48
N SER A 328 -17.12 3.75 -18.53
CA SER A 328 -17.67 4.49 -17.39
C SER A 328 -18.03 3.55 -16.23
N SER A 329 -18.62 2.40 -16.53
CA SER A 329 -18.92 1.35 -15.56
C SER A 329 -17.66 0.82 -14.88
N ASN A 330 -16.59 0.56 -15.64
CA ASN A 330 -15.30 0.11 -15.11
C ASN A 330 -14.65 1.18 -14.20
N LEU A 331 -14.69 2.45 -14.59
CA LEU A 331 -14.20 3.57 -13.76
C LEU A 331 -14.99 3.68 -12.45
N LEU A 332 -16.31 3.54 -12.51
CA LEU A 332 -17.16 3.50 -11.32
C LEU A 332 -16.80 2.30 -10.44
N TYR A 333 -16.68 1.11 -11.03
CA TYR A 333 -16.32 -0.12 -10.35
C TYR A 333 -15.02 0.02 -9.56
N ILE A 334 -13.95 0.53 -10.18
CA ILE A 334 -12.66 0.75 -9.52
C ILE A 334 -12.81 1.61 -8.27
N LYS A 335 -13.66 2.66 -8.31
CA LYS A 335 -13.89 3.56 -7.18
C LYS A 335 -14.70 2.91 -6.05
N ILE A 336 -15.70 2.07 -6.37
CA ILE A 336 -16.62 1.51 -5.37
C ILE A 336 -16.21 0.11 -4.88
N ARG A 337 -15.31 -0.57 -5.59
CA ARG A 337 -14.79 -1.91 -5.29
C ARG A 337 -14.45 -2.16 -3.81
N PRO A 338 -13.69 -1.29 -3.09
CA PRO A 338 -13.46 -1.48 -1.67
C PRO A 338 -14.75 -1.58 -0.85
N MET A 339 -15.74 -0.75 -1.17
CA MET A 339 -17.02 -0.69 -0.47
C MET A 339 -17.88 -1.92 -0.80
N LEU A 340 -17.87 -2.37 -2.07
CA LEU A 340 -18.57 -3.57 -2.50
C LEU A 340 -18.02 -4.83 -1.81
N CYS A 341 -16.70 -4.94 -1.66
CA CYS A 341 -16.14 -6.07 -0.93
C CYS A 341 -16.49 -6.02 0.57
N LEU A 342 -16.45 -4.85 1.23
CA LEU A 342 -16.82 -4.75 2.66
C LEU A 342 -18.30 -5.02 2.92
N TYR A 343 -19.19 -4.48 2.07
CA TYR A 343 -20.62 -4.56 2.31
C TYR A 343 -21.23 -5.86 1.75
N MET A 344 -20.87 -6.22 0.51
CA MET A 344 -21.53 -7.26 -0.29
C MET A 344 -20.63 -8.48 -0.57
N ASN A 345 -19.38 -8.49 -0.10
CA ASN A 345 -18.40 -9.55 -0.36
C ASN A 345 -18.09 -9.80 -1.86
N ILE A 346 -18.25 -8.78 -2.70
CA ILE A 346 -17.99 -8.86 -4.15
C ILE A 346 -16.52 -8.53 -4.44
N ASP A 347 -15.84 -9.39 -5.20
CA ASP A 347 -14.45 -9.24 -5.68
C ASP A 347 -13.44 -8.87 -4.57
N CYS A 348 -13.60 -9.49 -3.41
CA CYS A 348 -12.71 -9.26 -2.28
C CYS A 348 -11.28 -9.70 -2.53
N GLU A 349 -11.10 -10.89 -3.11
CA GLU A 349 -9.75 -11.41 -3.38
C GLU A 349 -9.02 -10.59 -4.45
N GLY A 350 -9.74 -10.15 -5.48
CA GLY A 350 -9.16 -9.22 -6.44
C GLY A 350 -8.76 -7.89 -5.79
N TYR A 351 -9.59 -7.33 -4.90
CA TYR A 351 -9.27 -6.08 -4.22
C TYR A 351 -8.08 -6.23 -3.29
N LYS A 352 -8.03 -7.28 -2.46
CA LYS A 352 -6.87 -7.62 -1.63
C LYS A 352 -5.60 -7.75 -2.47
N LYS A 353 -5.65 -8.49 -3.58
CA LYS A 353 -4.53 -8.63 -4.51
C LYS A 353 -4.07 -7.30 -5.09
N SER A 354 -5.00 -6.38 -5.36
CA SER A 354 -4.65 -5.03 -5.84
C SER A 354 -3.99 -4.14 -4.79
N ILE A 355 -4.22 -4.40 -3.50
CA ILE A 355 -3.46 -3.77 -2.42
C ILE A 355 -2.08 -4.41 -2.32
N LEU A 356 -2.02 -5.74 -2.23
CA LEU A 356 -0.79 -6.51 -1.96
C LEU A 356 0.17 -6.62 -3.15
N THR A 357 -0.13 -6.00 -4.29
CA THR A 357 0.73 -5.98 -5.47
C THR A 357 1.16 -4.55 -5.77
N GLU A 358 2.41 -4.23 -5.50
CA GLU A 358 3.04 -2.95 -5.86
C GLU A 358 3.95 -3.18 -7.08
N ARG A 359 3.94 -2.25 -8.04
CA ARG A 359 4.85 -2.23 -9.20
C ARG A 359 5.64 -0.92 -9.16
N THR A 360 6.95 -0.98 -9.34
CA THR A 360 7.81 0.21 -9.34
C THR A 360 8.75 0.20 -10.56
N GLU A 361 9.04 1.37 -11.15
CA GLU A 361 9.94 1.50 -12.32
C GLU A 361 11.08 2.53 -12.08
N GLY A 362 12.36 2.11 -12.29
CA GLY A 362 13.59 2.96 -12.34
C GLY A 362 14.84 2.39 -11.61
N GLY A 363 16.05 2.36 -12.23
CA GLY A 363 17.40 2.10 -11.64
C GLY A 363 17.85 0.64 -11.40
N LYS A 364 17.28 -0.09 -10.44
CA LYS A 364 17.40 -1.57 -10.33
C LYS A 364 16.00 -2.01 -9.97
N ARG A 365 15.29 -2.52 -10.96
CA ARG A 365 13.87 -2.24 -11.02
C ARG A 365 13.06 -3.37 -10.40
N ILE A 366 12.55 -3.19 -9.19
CA ILE A 366 11.53 -4.09 -8.63
C ILE A 366 10.24 -3.91 -9.45
N ILE A 367 10.09 -4.70 -10.51
CA ILE A 367 8.92 -4.63 -11.38
C ILE A 367 7.65 -5.09 -10.69
N VAL A 368 7.78 -6.01 -9.73
CA VAL A 368 6.66 -6.58 -9.00
C VAL A 368 7.11 -6.91 -7.59
N ARG A 369 6.44 -6.30 -6.61
CA ARG A 369 6.51 -6.66 -5.20
C ARG A 369 5.14 -7.24 -4.79
N LYS A 370 5.14 -8.50 -4.36
CA LYS A 370 3.94 -9.19 -3.86
C LYS A 370 4.11 -9.46 -2.38
N TYR A 371 3.17 -8.97 -1.59
CA TYR A 371 3.09 -9.30 -0.17
C TYR A 371 2.26 -10.57 0.01
N GLN A 372 2.75 -11.45 0.89
CA GLN A 372 2.11 -12.67 1.34
C GLN A 372 1.91 -12.56 2.83
N VAL A 373 0.66 -12.70 3.25
CA VAL A 373 0.22 -12.53 4.63
C VAL A 373 -0.24 -13.88 5.15
N LEU A 374 0.20 -14.24 6.36
CA LEU A 374 -0.20 -15.47 7.03
C LEU A 374 -1.59 -15.36 7.68
#